data_AF-A0A7L0SX18-F1
#
_entry.id   AF-A0A7L0SX18-F1
#
_cell.length_a   1.000
_cell.length_b   1.000
_cell.length_c   1.000
_cell.angle_alpha   90.00
_cell.angle_beta   90.00
_cell.angle_gamma   90.00
#
_symmetry.space_group_name_H-M   'P 1'
#
loop_
_entity.id
_entity.type
_entity.pdbx_description
1 polymer ?
#
loop_
_entity_poly.entity_id
_entity_poly.type
_entity_poly.pdbx_seq_one_letter_code
_entity_poly.pdbx_strand_id
1 'polypeptide(L)'
;VAAVEPLPERRSLLAAALPFTQALLAQVGRTLARAQAALAWPEGSPPSPPSPPPPCAPLSDADLRTYLGPGGRLLRPHDLRLHVYHGGVEPGLRKVVWRYLLNVFPAGLSGQERLAHLRRKAGEYTALKALLAARAAPAELALVGAAVRKDVVRTDRGHPYFGGPEEGHPHLAALQALLTTFALGHPRLSYCQGMSDVAAPLLAVLDDEAQAFLCFC
;
A
#
# COMPACT_ATOMS: atom_id res chain seq x y z
N VAL A 1 37.92 80.05 59.27
CA VAL A 1 38.35 81.04 58.26
C VAL A 1 38.93 80.26 57.08
N ALA A 2 38.31 80.39 55.89
CA ALA A 2 38.76 79.83 54.58
C ALA A 2 38.98 78.29 54.51
N ALA A 3 38.93 77.60 53.36
CA ALA A 3 38.59 77.96 51.97
C ALA A 3 37.83 76.80 51.28
N VAL A 4 37.26 77.06 50.10
CA VAL A 4 36.68 76.06 49.17
C VAL A 4 37.68 75.80 48.03
N GLU A 5 37.78 74.57 47.52
CA GLU A 5 38.33 74.22 46.18
C GLU A 5 37.77 72.84 45.73
N PRO A 6 37.71 72.49 44.41
CA PRO A 6 36.81 71.45 43.87
C PRO A 6 37.45 70.19 43.24
N LEU A 7 36.59 69.23 42.86
CA LEU A 7 36.87 68.04 42.02
C LEU A 7 36.86 68.40 40.51
N PRO A 8 37.65 67.69 39.65
CA PRO A 8 37.25 66.40 39.05
C PRO A 8 38.34 65.31 39.31
N GLU A 9 38.43 64.12 38.69
CA GLU A 9 37.91 63.52 37.44
C GLU A 9 37.78 61.97 37.61
N ARG A 10 37.60 61.19 36.54
CA ARG A 10 37.68 59.72 36.51
C ARG A 10 38.19 59.24 35.13
N ARG A 11 39.40 58.67 35.05
CA ARG A 11 39.91 58.04 33.82
C ARG A 11 39.36 56.62 33.65
N SER A 12 38.89 56.33 32.44
CA SER A 12 38.09 55.15 32.10
C SER A 12 38.93 53.90 31.81
N LEU A 13 38.47 52.74 32.33
CA LEU A 13 39.07 51.42 32.11
C LEU A 13 38.70 50.78 30.74
N LEU A 14 38.01 51.51 29.85
CA LEU A 14 37.50 50.98 28.57
C LEU A 14 38.58 50.67 27.51
N ALA A 15 39.84 51.07 27.71
CA ALA A 15 40.91 50.87 26.72
C ALA A 15 41.40 49.41 26.61
N ALA A 16 41.22 48.57 27.63
CA ALA A 16 41.85 47.24 27.70
C ALA A 16 41.03 46.08 27.09
N ALA A 17 39.74 46.28 26.78
CA ALA A 17 38.83 45.20 26.39
C ALA A 17 38.66 44.98 24.87
N LEU A 18 39.22 45.87 24.03
CA LEU A 18 39.01 45.88 22.59
C LEU A 18 39.65 44.75 21.75
N PRO A 19 40.82 44.16 22.08
CA PRO A 19 41.44 43.16 21.20
C PRO A 19 40.79 41.77 21.30
N PHE A 20 40.15 41.43 22.43
CA PHE A 20 39.59 40.09 22.65
C PHE A 20 38.26 39.86 21.91
N THR A 21 37.39 40.88 21.85
CA THR A 21 36.07 40.78 21.19
C THR A 21 36.17 40.71 19.67
N GLN A 22 37.14 41.39 19.06
CA GLN A 22 37.40 41.31 17.61
C GLN A 22 37.86 39.91 17.17
N ALA A 23 38.73 39.26 17.96
CA ALA A 23 39.22 37.92 17.67
C ALA A 23 38.10 36.87 17.65
N LEU A 24 37.16 36.95 18.61
CA LEU A 24 36.03 36.02 18.72
C LEU A 24 35.06 36.17 17.54
N LEU A 25 34.71 37.41 17.16
CA LEU A 25 33.85 37.68 16.00
C LEU A 25 34.49 37.20 14.69
N ALA A 26 35.79 37.42 14.52
CA ALA A 26 36.54 36.93 13.35
C ALA A 26 36.60 35.39 13.30
N GLN A 27 36.66 34.70 14.46
CA GLN A 27 36.61 33.24 14.55
C GLN A 27 35.25 32.71 14.07
N VAL A 28 34.15 33.29 14.57
CA VAL A 28 32.77 32.90 14.21
C VAL A 28 32.47 33.16 12.73
N GLY A 29 32.91 34.31 12.19
CA GLY A 29 32.77 34.63 10.76
C GLY A 29 33.44 33.60 9.84
N ARG A 30 34.65 33.13 10.20
CA ARG A 30 35.36 32.08 9.45
C ARG A 30 34.65 30.72 9.48
N THR A 31 34.03 30.34 10.61
CA THR A 31 33.24 29.10 10.68
C THR A 31 31.95 29.19 9.87
N LEU A 32 31.28 30.36 9.87
CA LEU A 32 30.03 30.55 9.15
C LEU A 32 30.25 30.61 7.64
N ALA A 33 31.32 31.28 7.18
CA ALA A 33 31.74 31.27 5.77
C ALA A 33 32.12 29.86 5.27
N ARG A 34 32.77 29.03 6.11
CA ARG A 34 33.05 27.62 5.76
C ARG A 34 31.80 26.75 5.70
N ALA A 35 30.83 26.98 6.59
CA ALA A 35 29.54 26.29 6.53
C ALA A 35 28.73 26.69 5.28
N GLN A 36 28.75 27.98 4.91
CA GLN A 36 28.14 28.47 3.68
C GLN A 36 28.82 27.92 2.43
N ALA A 37 30.16 27.84 2.41
CA ALA A 37 30.91 27.21 1.31
C ALA A 37 30.66 25.69 1.20
N ALA A 38 30.35 25.00 2.30
CA ALA A 38 29.95 23.58 2.28
C ALA A 38 28.50 23.36 1.80
N LEU A 39 27.66 24.41 1.81
CA LEU A 39 26.31 24.42 1.25
C LEU A 39 26.26 24.98 -0.18
N ALA A 40 27.35 25.59 -0.66
CA ALA A 40 27.51 26.00 -2.03
C ALA A 40 27.73 24.77 -2.92
N TRP A 41 26.64 24.21 -3.43
CA TRP A 41 26.70 23.25 -4.54
C TRP A 41 27.49 23.89 -5.68
N PRO A 42 28.49 23.22 -6.27
CA PRO A 42 29.24 23.80 -7.37
C PRO A 42 28.28 24.14 -8.52
N GLU A 43 28.35 25.37 -9.00
CA GLU A 43 27.47 25.93 -10.04
C GLU A 43 27.87 25.43 -11.45
N GLY A 44 27.93 24.11 -11.58
CA GLY A 44 27.83 23.39 -12.84
C GLY A 44 26.55 22.57 -12.78
N SER A 45 25.65 22.75 -13.75
CA SER A 45 24.43 21.96 -13.84
C SER A 45 24.76 20.48 -13.67
N PRO A 46 24.17 19.77 -12.68
CA PRO A 46 24.37 18.34 -12.59
C PRO A 46 23.95 17.72 -13.93
N PRO A 47 24.63 16.67 -14.42
CA PRO A 47 24.14 15.94 -15.59
C PRO A 47 22.68 15.58 -15.29
N SER A 48 21.77 16.02 -16.16
CA SER A 48 20.34 15.77 -15.97
C SER A 48 20.16 14.28 -15.68
N PRO A 49 19.44 13.89 -14.61
CA PRO A 49 19.23 12.47 -14.33
C PRO A 49 18.72 11.82 -15.62
N PRO A 50 19.21 10.62 -15.99
CA PRO A 50 18.76 9.96 -17.21
C PRO A 50 17.24 9.96 -17.18
N SER A 51 16.62 10.45 -18.25
CA SER A 51 15.17 10.54 -18.37
C SER A 51 14.59 9.19 -17.92
N PRO A 52 13.61 9.17 -17.00
CA PRO A 52 13.08 7.92 -16.50
C PRO A 52 12.71 7.04 -17.70
N PRO A 53 13.07 5.74 -17.69
CA PRO A 53 12.74 4.86 -18.81
C PRO A 53 11.25 5.01 -19.10
N PRO A 54 10.84 5.04 -20.38
CA PRO A 54 9.45 5.25 -20.74
C PRO A 54 8.59 4.28 -19.92
N PRO A 55 7.50 4.75 -19.27
CA PRO A 55 6.72 3.93 -18.37
C PRO A 55 6.35 2.64 -19.11
N CYS A 56 6.73 1.51 -18.53
CA CYS A 56 6.51 0.21 -19.16
C CYS A 56 5.01 0.09 -19.44
N ALA A 57 4.64 -0.31 -20.66
CA ALA A 57 3.23 -0.43 -21.00
C ALA A 57 2.54 -1.40 -20.03
N PRO A 58 1.25 -1.19 -19.69
CA PRO A 58 0.52 -2.16 -18.89
C PRO A 58 0.48 -3.50 -19.64
N LEU A 59 0.70 -4.60 -18.92
CA LEU A 59 0.72 -5.94 -19.48
C LEU A 59 -0.56 -6.19 -20.29
N SER A 60 -0.41 -6.39 -21.61
CA SER A 60 -1.49 -6.67 -22.56
C SER A 60 -1.72 -8.17 -22.77
N ASP A 61 -2.77 -8.53 -23.52
CA ASP A 61 -3.09 -9.93 -23.82
C ASP A 61 -2.05 -10.56 -24.75
N ALA A 62 -1.46 -9.75 -25.64
CA ALA A 62 -0.35 -10.16 -26.49
C ALA A 62 0.90 -10.47 -25.65
N ASP A 63 1.25 -9.59 -24.70
CA ASP A 63 2.38 -9.79 -23.79
C ASP A 63 2.18 -11.01 -22.91
N LEU A 64 0.98 -11.16 -22.31
CA LEU A 64 0.62 -12.30 -21.46
C LEU A 64 0.85 -13.63 -22.19
N ARG A 65 0.47 -13.73 -23.47
CA ARG A 65 0.71 -14.93 -24.30
C ARG A 65 2.19 -15.28 -24.43
N THR A 66 3.12 -14.30 -24.42
CA THR A 66 4.56 -14.58 -24.51
C THR A 66 5.12 -15.31 -23.27
N TYR A 67 4.45 -15.21 -22.12
CA TYR A 67 4.83 -15.91 -20.88
C TYR A 67 4.20 -17.31 -20.77
N LEU A 68 3.25 -17.63 -21.65
CA LEU A 68 2.52 -18.89 -21.69
C LEU A 68 3.11 -19.86 -22.74
N GLY A 69 3.26 -21.12 -22.35
CA GLY A 69 3.67 -22.21 -23.22
C GLY A 69 2.50 -22.98 -23.83
N PRO A 70 2.78 -24.11 -24.51
CA PRO A 70 1.77 -25.02 -25.03
C PRO A 70 0.74 -25.41 -23.96
N GLY A 71 -0.54 -25.48 -24.36
CA GLY A 71 -1.66 -25.69 -23.43
C GLY A 71 -1.89 -24.55 -22.42
N GLY A 72 -1.23 -23.40 -22.60
CA GLY A 72 -1.36 -22.24 -21.73
C GLY A 72 -0.69 -22.37 -20.36
N ARG A 73 0.30 -23.27 -20.18
CA ARG A 73 1.07 -23.38 -18.93
C ARG A 73 1.95 -22.13 -18.75
N LEU A 74 2.03 -21.55 -17.54
CA LEU A 74 2.88 -20.37 -17.28
C LEU A 74 4.35 -20.81 -17.19
N LEU A 75 5.16 -20.43 -18.19
CA LEU A 75 6.57 -20.84 -18.27
C LEU A 75 7.53 -19.85 -17.59
N ARG A 76 7.21 -18.55 -17.65
CA ARG A 76 8.09 -17.46 -17.19
C ARG A 76 7.42 -16.62 -16.09
N PRO A 77 7.13 -17.20 -14.91
CA PRO A 77 6.39 -16.52 -13.84
C PRO A 77 7.17 -15.35 -13.21
N HIS A 78 8.50 -15.39 -13.22
CA HIS A 78 9.35 -14.31 -12.73
C HIS A 78 9.26 -13.07 -13.64
N ASP A 79 9.47 -13.26 -14.95
CA ASP A 79 9.41 -12.18 -15.94
C ASP A 79 8.01 -11.54 -15.99
N LEU A 80 6.95 -12.35 -15.84
CA LEU A 80 5.57 -11.85 -15.71
C LEU A 80 5.43 -10.93 -14.49
N ARG A 81 5.98 -11.31 -13.33
CA ARG A 81 5.95 -10.47 -12.11
C ARG A 81 6.73 -9.17 -12.31
N LEU A 82 7.86 -9.19 -13.00
CA LEU A 82 8.63 -7.97 -13.33
C LEU A 82 7.88 -7.05 -14.28
N HIS A 83 7.23 -7.57 -15.33
CA HIS A 83 6.39 -6.76 -16.22
C HIS A 83 5.27 -6.08 -15.42
N VAL A 84 4.54 -6.84 -14.60
CA VAL A 84 3.48 -6.28 -13.73
C VAL A 84 4.02 -5.24 -12.75
N TYR A 85 5.22 -5.45 -12.20
CA TYR A 85 5.86 -4.48 -11.28
C TYR A 85 6.21 -3.15 -11.97
N HIS A 86 6.66 -3.19 -13.23
CA HIS A 86 7.09 -1.99 -13.95
C HIS A 86 5.99 -1.26 -14.74
N GLY A 87 4.98 -1.97 -15.24
CA GLY A 87 3.90 -1.40 -16.07
C GLY A 87 2.48 -1.61 -15.56
N GLY A 88 2.28 -2.50 -14.57
CA GLY A 88 0.96 -2.90 -14.11
C GLY A 88 0.25 -3.85 -15.09
N VAL A 89 -1.08 -3.83 -15.09
CA VAL A 89 -1.93 -4.76 -15.87
C VAL A 89 -3.13 -4.01 -16.45
N GLU A 90 -3.41 -4.24 -17.73
CA GLU A 90 -4.63 -3.76 -18.38
C GLU A 90 -5.89 -4.19 -17.59
N PRO A 91 -6.90 -3.31 -17.40
CA PRO A 91 -8.06 -3.61 -16.57
C PRO A 91 -8.75 -4.95 -16.87
N GLY A 92 -8.91 -5.29 -18.16
CA GLY A 92 -9.58 -6.53 -18.59
C GLY A 92 -8.84 -7.82 -18.21
N LEU A 93 -7.53 -7.76 -17.98
CA LEU A 93 -6.68 -8.91 -17.67
C LEU A 93 -6.47 -9.14 -16.18
N ARG A 94 -6.75 -8.15 -15.33
CA ARG A 94 -6.54 -8.23 -13.86
C ARG A 94 -7.17 -9.49 -13.26
N LYS A 95 -8.41 -9.83 -13.64
CA LYS A 95 -9.11 -11.05 -13.21
C LYS A 95 -8.36 -12.36 -13.52
N VAL A 96 -7.55 -12.40 -14.56
CA VAL A 96 -6.70 -13.56 -14.90
C VAL A 96 -5.34 -13.46 -14.22
N VAL A 97 -4.70 -12.29 -14.32
CA VAL A 97 -3.32 -12.07 -13.88
C VAL A 97 -3.20 -12.13 -12.36
N TRP A 98 -4.13 -11.53 -11.62
CA TRP A 98 -4.11 -11.52 -10.15
C TRP A 98 -4.12 -12.93 -9.55
N ARG A 99 -4.83 -13.90 -10.18
CA ARG A 99 -4.83 -15.31 -9.73
C ARG A 99 -3.46 -15.99 -9.85
N TYR A 100 -2.57 -15.54 -10.74
CA TYR A 100 -1.17 -15.99 -10.77
C TYR A 100 -0.29 -15.28 -9.72
N LEU A 101 -0.55 -13.99 -9.48
CA LEU A 101 0.24 -13.19 -8.52
C LEU A 101 -0.05 -13.62 -7.07
N LEU A 102 -1.32 -13.88 -6.77
CA LEU A 102 -1.84 -14.33 -5.47
C LEU A 102 -1.72 -15.86 -5.28
N ASN A 103 -0.95 -16.55 -6.13
CA ASN A 103 -0.63 -17.98 -6.02
C ASN A 103 -1.84 -18.95 -5.93
N VAL A 104 -3.02 -18.55 -6.43
CA VAL A 104 -4.23 -19.39 -6.46
C VAL A 104 -4.03 -20.69 -7.23
N PHE A 105 -3.13 -20.67 -8.22
CA PHE A 105 -2.79 -21.82 -9.04
C PHE A 105 -1.51 -22.52 -8.56
N PRO A 106 -1.55 -23.83 -8.31
CA PRO A 106 -0.35 -24.66 -8.25
C PRO A 106 0.55 -24.48 -9.48
N ALA A 107 1.85 -24.60 -9.29
CA ALA A 107 2.83 -24.43 -10.36
C ALA A 107 2.58 -25.40 -11.52
N GLY A 108 2.82 -24.93 -12.75
CA GLY A 108 2.80 -25.75 -13.95
C GLY A 108 1.42 -26.07 -14.56
N LEU A 109 0.29 -25.77 -13.92
CA LEU A 109 -1.04 -26.12 -14.46
C LEU A 109 -1.32 -25.52 -15.85
N SER A 110 -2.01 -26.26 -16.71
CA SER A 110 -2.51 -25.82 -18.02
C SER A 110 -3.73 -24.91 -17.92
N GLY A 111 -4.14 -24.27 -19.02
CA GLY A 111 -5.33 -23.43 -19.05
C GLY A 111 -6.62 -24.18 -18.65
N GLN A 112 -6.78 -25.40 -19.14
CA GLN A 112 -7.92 -26.25 -18.78
C GLN A 112 -7.85 -26.75 -17.33
N GLU A 113 -6.66 -27.17 -16.88
CA GLU A 113 -6.44 -27.58 -15.48
C GLU A 113 -6.74 -26.45 -14.50
N ARG A 114 -6.37 -25.20 -14.82
CA ARG A 114 -6.69 -24.02 -14.00
C ARG A 114 -8.20 -23.76 -13.94
N LEU A 115 -8.93 -23.89 -15.04
CA LEU A 115 -10.39 -23.73 -15.05
C LEU A 115 -11.11 -24.85 -14.29
N ALA A 116 -10.59 -26.08 -14.34
CA ALA A 116 -11.07 -27.18 -13.50
C ALA A 116 -10.75 -26.93 -12.01
N HIS A 117 -9.56 -26.41 -11.70
CA HIS A 117 -9.13 -26.06 -10.35
C HIS A 117 -10.05 -25.01 -9.72
N LEU A 118 -10.34 -23.91 -10.43
CA LEU A 118 -11.25 -22.85 -9.94
C LEU A 118 -12.65 -23.40 -9.65
N ARG A 119 -13.23 -24.19 -10.56
CA ARG A 119 -14.57 -24.79 -10.37
C ARG A 119 -14.63 -25.70 -9.16
N ARG A 120 -13.63 -26.56 -8.97
CA ARG A 120 -13.53 -27.40 -7.76
C ARG A 120 -13.40 -26.56 -6.50
N LYS A 121 -12.51 -25.55 -6.51
CA LYS A 121 -12.27 -24.68 -5.35
C LYS A 121 -13.48 -23.81 -5.00
N ALA A 122 -14.28 -23.38 -5.97
CA ALA A 122 -15.54 -22.69 -5.73
C ALA A 122 -16.59 -23.59 -5.06
N GLY A 123 -16.63 -24.88 -5.44
CA GLY A 123 -17.42 -25.90 -4.75
C GLY A 123 -16.97 -26.12 -3.31
N GLU A 124 -15.65 -26.25 -3.08
CA GLU A 124 -15.06 -26.35 -1.74
C GLU A 124 -15.40 -25.13 -0.86
N TYR A 125 -15.34 -23.91 -1.43
CA TYR A 125 -15.75 -22.69 -0.73
C TYR A 125 -17.24 -22.69 -0.36
N THR A 126 -18.12 -23.04 -1.29
CA THR A 126 -19.57 -23.12 -1.02
C THR A 126 -19.89 -24.10 0.10
N ALA A 127 -19.24 -25.28 0.10
CA ALA A 127 -19.37 -26.26 1.17
C ALA A 127 -18.81 -25.75 2.50
N LEU A 128 -17.65 -25.08 2.49
CA LEU A 128 -17.03 -24.48 3.68
C LEU A 128 -17.93 -23.40 4.31
N LYS A 129 -18.48 -22.48 3.50
CA LYS A 129 -19.40 -21.42 3.92
C LYS A 129 -20.63 -22.00 4.63
N ALA A 130 -21.25 -23.03 4.04
CA ALA A 130 -22.39 -23.72 4.64
C ALA A 130 -22.02 -24.44 5.95
N LEU A 131 -20.90 -25.16 5.98
CA LEU A 131 -20.42 -25.89 7.16
C LEU A 131 -20.08 -24.95 8.33
N LEU A 132 -19.41 -23.82 8.05
CA LEU A 132 -19.05 -22.85 9.08
C LEU A 132 -20.29 -22.15 9.65
N ALA A 133 -21.23 -21.75 8.80
CA ALA A 133 -22.50 -21.17 9.24
C ALA A 133 -23.34 -22.14 10.10
N ALA A 134 -23.33 -23.44 9.78
CA ALA A 134 -24.04 -24.46 10.55
C ALA A 134 -23.35 -24.84 11.88
N ARG A 135 -22.02 -24.65 11.98
CA ARG A 135 -21.21 -25.02 13.15
C ARG A 135 -21.01 -23.87 14.15
N ALA A 136 -20.96 -22.63 13.68
CA ALA A 136 -20.72 -21.46 14.52
C ALA A 136 -21.83 -21.28 15.57
N ALA A 137 -21.45 -20.87 16.78
CA ALA A 137 -22.45 -20.56 17.80
C ALA A 137 -23.25 -19.30 17.37
N PRO A 138 -24.58 -19.22 17.63
CA PRO A 138 -25.37 -18.06 17.19
C PRO A 138 -24.82 -16.71 17.66
N ALA A 139 -24.24 -16.65 18.86
CA ALA A 139 -23.60 -15.46 19.40
C ALA A 139 -22.28 -15.10 18.68
N GLU A 140 -21.48 -16.10 18.29
CA GLU A 140 -20.24 -15.91 17.52
C GLU A 140 -20.57 -15.41 16.10
N LEU A 141 -21.52 -16.06 15.43
CA LEU A 141 -21.99 -15.65 14.10
C LEU A 141 -22.54 -14.22 14.11
N ALA A 142 -23.32 -13.85 15.12
CA ALA A 142 -23.84 -12.50 15.28
C ALA A 142 -22.73 -11.47 15.54
N LEU A 143 -21.75 -11.79 16.39
CA LEU A 143 -20.63 -10.89 16.72
C LEU A 143 -19.72 -10.66 15.51
N VAL A 144 -19.30 -11.73 14.82
CA VAL A 144 -18.48 -11.65 13.60
C VAL A 144 -19.25 -10.93 12.49
N GLY A 145 -20.52 -11.31 12.26
CA GLY A 145 -21.36 -10.70 11.24
C GLY A 145 -21.59 -9.20 11.47
N ALA A 146 -21.77 -8.77 12.72
CA ALA A 146 -21.89 -7.35 13.08
C ALA A 146 -20.59 -6.57 12.86
N ALA A 147 -19.44 -7.15 13.24
CA ALA A 147 -18.12 -6.54 13.03
C ALA A 147 -17.80 -6.36 11.54
N VAL A 148 -18.06 -7.39 10.73
CA VAL A 148 -17.91 -7.32 9.27
C VAL A 148 -18.88 -6.30 8.67
N ARG A 149 -20.17 -6.35 9.02
CA ARG A 149 -21.19 -5.45 8.44
C ARG A 149 -20.87 -3.97 8.67
N LYS A 150 -20.36 -3.60 9.86
CA LYS A 150 -19.97 -2.23 10.20
C LYS A 150 -18.96 -1.65 9.20
N ASP A 151 -18.08 -2.49 8.67
CA ASP A 151 -17.05 -2.11 7.71
C ASP A 151 -17.54 -2.21 6.26
N VAL A 152 -18.28 -3.28 5.91
CA VAL A 152 -18.80 -3.48 4.56
C VAL A 152 -19.68 -2.33 4.08
N VAL A 153 -20.55 -1.76 4.94
CA VAL A 153 -21.43 -0.64 4.53
C VAL A 153 -20.67 0.66 4.23
N ARG A 154 -19.44 0.83 4.74
CA ARG A 154 -18.59 2.02 4.52
C ARG A 154 -17.54 1.85 3.41
N THR A 155 -17.24 0.62 3.00
CA THR A 155 -16.19 0.34 2.00
C THR A 155 -16.62 0.76 0.59
N ASP A 156 -15.76 1.52 -0.09
CA ASP A 156 -15.80 1.85 -1.53
C ASP A 156 -17.15 2.30 -2.12
N ARG A 157 -18.03 2.94 -1.34
CA ARG A 157 -19.38 3.34 -1.80
C ARG A 157 -19.42 4.35 -2.96
N GLY A 158 -18.29 4.99 -3.27
CA GLY A 158 -18.11 5.83 -4.47
C GLY A 158 -17.70 5.06 -5.73
N HIS A 159 -17.30 3.78 -5.60
CA HIS A 159 -16.97 2.92 -6.73
C HIS A 159 -18.26 2.29 -7.30
N PRO A 160 -18.50 2.30 -8.64
CA PRO A 160 -19.77 1.84 -9.21
C PRO A 160 -20.19 0.43 -8.82
N TYR A 161 -19.24 -0.48 -8.61
CA TYR A 161 -19.50 -1.86 -8.16
C TYR A 161 -20.11 -1.92 -6.76
N PHE A 162 -19.79 -0.98 -5.88
CA PHE A 162 -20.37 -0.86 -4.53
C PHE A 162 -21.21 0.42 -4.40
N GLY A 163 -21.81 0.91 -5.48
CA GLY A 163 -22.67 2.09 -5.49
C GLY A 163 -24.16 1.75 -5.30
N GLY A 164 -24.97 2.74 -4.91
CA GLY A 164 -26.43 2.60 -4.79
C GLY A 164 -26.93 2.34 -3.37
N PRO A 165 -28.18 1.86 -3.19
CA PRO A 165 -28.76 1.56 -1.87
C PRO A 165 -27.96 0.48 -1.10
N GLU A 166 -28.06 0.45 0.22
CA GLU A 166 -27.45 -0.64 1.02
C GLU A 166 -28.35 -1.89 1.07
N GLU A 167 -29.66 -1.69 1.13
CA GLU A 167 -30.64 -2.77 1.29
C GLU A 167 -30.71 -3.64 0.03
N GLY A 168 -30.57 -4.96 0.20
CA GLY A 168 -30.57 -5.92 -0.90
C GLY A 168 -29.35 -5.88 -1.83
N HIS A 169 -28.31 -5.08 -1.52
CA HIS A 169 -27.17 -4.91 -2.43
C HIS A 169 -26.33 -6.19 -2.59
N PRO A 170 -26.25 -6.80 -3.80
CA PRO A 170 -25.65 -8.12 -3.98
C PRO A 170 -24.14 -8.14 -3.68
N HIS A 171 -23.37 -7.14 -4.14
CA HIS A 171 -21.92 -7.13 -3.92
C HIS A 171 -21.52 -6.82 -2.46
N LEU A 172 -22.30 -6.03 -1.71
CA LEU A 172 -22.11 -5.90 -0.26
C LEU A 172 -22.41 -7.22 0.46
N ALA A 173 -23.48 -7.92 0.09
CA ALA A 173 -23.81 -9.22 0.66
C ALA A 173 -22.71 -10.26 0.37
N ALA A 174 -22.16 -10.28 -0.84
CA ALA A 174 -21.02 -11.12 -1.21
C ALA A 174 -19.74 -10.76 -0.41
N LEU A 175 -19.42 -9.47 -0.26
CA LEU A 175 -18.27 -9.01 0.53
C LEU A 175 -18.42 -9.40 2.01
N GLN A 176 -19.61 -9.21 2.59
CA GLN A 176 -19.92 -9.64 3.96
C GLN A 176 -19.81 -11.17 4.12
N ALA A 177 -20.31 -11.93 3.15
CA ALA A 177 -20.24 -13.38 3.16
C ALA A 177 -18.81 -13.93 3.07
N LEU A 178 -17.98 -13.37 2.18
CA LEU A 178 -16.56 -13.68 2.03
C LEU A 178 -15.81 -13.48 3.36
N LEU A 179 -15.94 -12.29 3.95
CA LEU A 179 -15.24 -11.91 5.18
C LEU A 179 -15.73 -12.70 6.40
N THR A 180 -17.03 -12.96 6.50
CA THR A 180 -17.61 -13.80 7.57
C THR A 180 -17.10 -15.25 7.45
N THR A 181 -17.05 -15.79 6.22
CA THR A 181 -16.52 -17.14 5.97
C THR A 181 -15.04 -17.23 6.30
N PHE A 182 -14.25 -16.20 5.97
CA PHE A 182 -12.83 -16.13 6.35
C PHE A 182 -12.65 -16.14 7.87
N ALA A 183 -13.38 -15.28 8.58
CA ALA A 183 -13.23 -15.10 10.02
C ALA A 183 -13.58 -16.37 10.81
N LEU A 184 -14.70 -17.02 10.46
CA LEU A 184 -15.10 -18.31 11.05
C LEU A 184 -14.18 -19.47 10.64
N GLY A 185 -13.56 -19.39 9.45
CA GLY A 185 -12.57 -20.35 8.98
C GLY A 185 -11.22 -20.25 9.70
N HIS A 186 -10.87 -19.05 10.17
CA HIS A 186 -9.59 -18.76 10.83
C HIS A 186 -9.77 -18.10 12.21
N PRO A 187 -10.33 -18.77 13.25
CA PRO A 187 -10.72 -18.13 14.51
C PRO A 187 -9.60 -17.43 15.29
N ARG A 188 -8.32 -17.78 15.04
CA ARG A 188 -7.15 -17.11 15.64
C ARG A 188 -6.85 -15.73 15.03
N LEU A 189 -7.27 -15.49 13.79
CA LEU A 189 -7.17 -14.21 13.09
C LEU A 189 -8.50 -13.46 13.14
N SER A 190 -9.60 -14.19 12.92
CA SER A 190 -10.97 -13.67 12.84
C SER A 190 -11.09 -12.51 11.85
N TYR A 191 -12.03 -11.58 12.09
CA TYR A 191 -12.14 -10.33 11.36
C TYR A 191 -11.46 -9.19 12.12
N CYS A 192 -10.61 -8.42 11.43
CA CYS A 192 -10.03 -7.17 11.90
C CYS A 192 -10.49 -6.00 11.02
N GLN A 193 -10.60 -4.81 11.62
CA GLN A 193 -11.07 -3.62 10.92
C GLN A 193 -10.20 -3.30 9.70
N GLY A 194 -10.82 -3.00 8.57
CA GLY A 194 -10.13 -2.70 7.30
C GLY A 194 -9.81 -3.90 6.42
N MET A 195 -10.10 -5.13 6.85
CA MET A 195 -10.02 -6.31 5.97
C MET A 195 -11.03 -6.24 4.81
N SER A 196 -12.15 -5.52 4.97
CA SER A 196 -13.08 -5.20 3.88
C SER A 196 -12.42 -4.39 2.76
N ASP A 197 -11.58 -3.42 3.13
CA ASP A 197 -10.90 -2.51 2.19
C ASP A 197 -9.80 -3.24 1.39
N VAL A 198 -9.37 -4.42 1.85
CA VAL A 198 -8.50 -5.36 1.10
C VAL A 198 -9.30 -6.33 0.23
N ALA A 199 -10.44 -6.84 0.71
CA ALA A 199 -11.27 -7.80 -0.02
C ALA A 199 -12.12 -7.16 -1.14
N ALA A 200 -12.55 -5.90 -0.97
CA ALA A 200 -13.37 -5.16 -1.93
C ALA A 200 -12.77 -5.06 -3.35
N PRO A 201 -11.49 -4.64 -3.55
CA PRO A 201 -10.90 -4.60 -4.88
C PRO A 201 -10.73 -5.99 -5.51
N LEU A 202 -10.51 -7.05 -4.71
CA LEU A 202 -10.49 -8.42 -5.21
C LEU A 202 -11.86 -8.81 -5.77
N LEU A 203 -12.93 -8.58 -4.99
CA LEU A 203 -14.30 -8.89 -5.41
C LEU A 203 -14.72 -8.09 -6.64
N ALA A 204 -14.46 -6.78 -6.67
CA ALA A 204 -14.79 -5.91 -7.81
C ALA A 204 -14.04 -6.26 -9.11
N VAL A 205 -12.85 -6.86 -9.03
CA VAL A 205 -12.09 -7.31 -10.21
C VAL A 205 -12.49 -8.71 -10.66
N LEU A 206 -12.85 -9.59 -9.72
CA LEU A 206 -13.10 -11.01 -9.99
C LEU A 206 -14.58 -11.31 -10.29
N ASP A 207 -15.48 -10.49 -9.76
CA ASP A 207 -16.95 -10.57 -9.86
C ASP A 207 -17.52 -11.94 -9.48
N ASP A 208 -16.91 -12.57 -8.47
CA ASP A 208 -17.24 -13.91 -7.98
C ASP A 208 -16.78 -14.04 -6.52
N GLU A 209 -17.74 -14.29 -5.61
CA GLU A 209 -17.51 -14.38 -4.16
C GLU A 209 -16.46 -15.46 -3.82
N ALA A 210 -16.54 -16.61 -4.48
CA ALA A 210 -15.67 -17.75 -4.19
C ALA A 210 -14.26 -17.53 -4.74
N GLN A 211 -14.13 -16.98 -5.94
CA GLN A 211 -12.82 -16.67 -6.53
C GLN A 211 -12.15 -15.49 -5.83
N ALA A 212 -12.91 -14.53 -5.31
CA ALA A 212 -12.41 -13.47 -4.45
C ALA A 212 -11.93 -14.03 -3.11
N PHE A 213 -12.67 -14.94 -2.48
CA PHE A 213 -12.22 -15.65 -1.26
C PHE A 213 -10.89 -16.39 -1.48
N LEU A 214 -10.74 -17.09 -2.61
CA LEU A 214 -9.50 -17.80 -2.96
C LEU A 214 -8.30 -16.86 -3.22
N CYS A 215 -8.55 -15.60 -3.60
CA CYS A 215 -7.52 -14.58 -3.76
C CYS A 215 -7.22 -13.82 -2.46
N PHE A 216 -8.09 -13.93 -1.47
CA PHE A 216 -8.00 -13.24 -0.17
C PHE A 216 -7.30 -14.08 0.91
N CYS A 217 -7.31 -15.41 0.76
CA CYS A 217 -6.63 -16.37 1.65
C CYS A 217 -5.18 -16.64 1.22
#